data_AF-A0A0D0NM51-F1
#
_entry.id   AF-A0A0D0NM51-F1
#
_cell.length_a   1.000
_cell.length_b   1.000
_cell.length_c   1.000
_cell.angle_alpha   90.00
_cell.angle_beta   90.00
_cell.angle_gamma   90.00
#
_symmetry.space_group_name_H-M   'P 1'
#
loop_
_entity.id
_entity.type
_entity.pdbx_description
1 polymer ?
#
loop_
_entity_poly.entity_id
_entity_poly.type
_entity_poly.pdbx_seq_one_letter_code
_entity_poly.pdbx_strand_id
1 'polypeptide(L)' 'MPKHYEVLERSFINGRLYEVGDTVTLEIDSPGGNLKLAEGKAAAQDKPAKQSGKAAAQDKDGNLPDA' A
#
# COMPACT_ATOMS: atom_id res chain seq x y z
N MET A 1 1.66 13.45 -16.58
CA MET A 1 0.60 12.53 -17.04
C MET A 1 0.70 11.28 -16.20
N PRO A 2 -0.31 10.97 -15.37
CA PRO A 2 -0.31 9.78 -14.55
C PRO A 2 -0.32 8.54 -15.44
N LYS A 3 0.68 7.69 -15.24
CA LYS A 3 0.83 6.41 -15.92
C LYS A 3 0.65 5.29 -14.91
N HIS A 4 0.16 4.16 -15.38
CA HIS A 4 0.01 2.96 -14.56
C HIS A 4 1.27 2.11 -14.67
N TYR A 5 1.77 1.65 -13.53
CA TYR A 5 2.95 0.81 -13.45
C TYR A 5 2.65 -0.44 -12.63
N GLU A 6 3.04 -1.60 -13.15
CA GLU A 6 3.06 -2.86 -12.44
C GLU A 6 4.35 -2.97 -11.62
N VAL A 7 4.20 -3.32 -10.35
CA VAL A 7 5.30 -3.51 -9.41
C VAL A 7 5.92 -4.88 -9.65
N LEU A 8 7.18 -4.92 -10.05
CA LEU A 8 7.89 -6.17 -10.33
C LEU A 8 8.56 -6.78 -9.09
N GLU A 9 8.84 -5.95 -8.09
CA GLU A 9 9.44 -6.33 -6.82
C GLU A 9 8.83 -5.51 -5.68
N ARG A 10 8.73 -6.11 -4.48
CA ARG A 10 8.12 -5.47 -3.31
C ARG A 10 8.75 -4.10 -3.04
N SER A 11 7.99 -3.04 -3.25
CA SER A 11 8.50 -1.67 -3.29
C SER A 11 7.71 -0.75 -2.39
N PHE A 12 8.39 0.17 -1.72
CA PHE A 12 7.75 1.20 -0.89
C PHE A 12 7.59 2.48 -1.70
N ILE A 13 6.36 2.80 -2.07
CA ILE A 13 6.01 3.87 -3.00
C ILE A 13 5.00 4.79 -2.32
N ASN A 14 5.27 6.10 -2.26
CA ASN A 14 4.39 7.10 -1.63
C ASN A 14 3.94 6.75 -0.20
N GLY A 15 4.81 6.13 0.60
CA GLY A 15 4.48 5.75 1.98
C GLY A 15 3.66 4.46 2.10
N ARG A 16 3.43 3.74 1.00
CA ARG A 16 2.71 2.46 0.97
C ARG A 16 3.59 1.37 0.42
N LEU A 17 3.45 0.16 0.96
CA LEU A 17 4.18 -1.00 0.50
C LEU A 17 3.34 -1.75 -0.53
N TYR A 18 3.89 -1.90 -1.72
CA TYR A 18 3.28 -2.63 -2.83
C TYR A 18 3.99 -3.96 -3.04
N GLU A 19 3.22 -4.98 -3.42
CA GLU A 19 3.75 -6.31 -3.71
C GLU A 19 3.92 -6.54 -5.21
N VAL A 20 4.58 -7.65 -5.57
CA VAL A 20 4.79 -8.02 -6.97
C VAL A 20 3.45 -8.29 -7.66
N GLY A 21 3.25 -7.69 -8.83
CA GLY A 21 2.02 -7.75 -9.61
C GLY A 21 0.98 -6.70 -9.23
N ASP A 22 1.24 -5.87 -8.21
CA ASP A 22 0.36 -4.75 -7.87
C ASP A 22 0.48 -3.62 -8.90
N THR A 23 -0.59 -2.84 -9.12
CA THR A 23 -0.59 -1.77 -10.13
C THR A 23 -0.76 -0.41 -9.45
N VAL A 24 0.25 0.43 -9.57
CA VAL A 24 0.29 1.77 -8.98
C VAL A 24 0.20 2.84 -10.06
N THR A 25 -0.46 3.95 -9.75
CA THR A 25 -0.53 5.11 -10.65
C THR A 25 0.51 6.13 -10.20
N LEU A 26 1.46 6.46 -11.08
CA LEU A 26 2.56 7.37 -10.78
C LEU A 26 2.75 8.41 -11.88
N GLU A 27 3.15 9.61 -11.49
CA GLU A 27 3.58 10.67 -12.40
C GLU A 27 5.11 10.79 -12.35
N ILE A 28 5.77 9.91 -13.09
CA ILE A 28 7.23 9.88 -13.21
C ILE A 28 7.63 9.92 -14.69
N ASP A 29 8.80 10.49 -14.97
CA ASP A 29 9.35 10.57 -16.32
C ASP A 29 9.75 9.19 -16.85
N SER A 30 10.43 8.39 -16.01
CA SER A 30 10.90 7.05 -16.32
C SER A 30 10.73 6.10 -15.12
N PRO A 31 10.13 4.90 -15.29
CA PRO A 31 10.12 3.88 -14.24
C PRO A 31 11.53 3.32 -14.03
N GLY A 32 11.92 3.10 -12.77
CA GLY A 32 13.11 2.30 -12.45
C GLY A 32 12.91 0.82 -12.81
N GLY A 33 13.93 -0.02 -12.58
CA GLY A 33 13.88 -1.46 -12.87
C GLY A 33 12.79 -2.24 -12.10
N ASN A 34 12.27 -1.65 -11.03
CA ASN A 34 11.31 -2.27 -10.12
C ASN A 34 9.86 -2.10 -10.60
N LEU A 35 9.64 -1.31 -11.66
CA LEU A 35 8.34 -0.89 -12.15
C LEU A 35 8.24 -1.12 -13.67
N LYS A 36 7.13 -1.66 -14.12
CA LYS A 36 6.85 -1.90 -15.54
C LYS A 36 5.64 -1.10 -15.98
N LEU A 37 5.74 -0.36 -17.09
CA LEU A 37 4.59 0.37 -17.62
C LEU A 37 3.46 -0.62 -17.96
N ALA A 38 2.32 -0.47 -17.29
CA ALA A 38 1.14 -1.30 -17.46
C ALA A 38 0.22 -0.65 -18.51
N GLU A 39 0.56 -0.81 -19.78
CA GLU A 39 -0.26 -0.32 -20.88
C GLU A 39 -1.53 -1.19 -21.01
N GLY A 40 -2.67 -0.66 -20.58
CA GLY A 40 -3.99 -1.25 -20.85
C GLY A 40 -4.60 -2.14 -19.75
N LYS A 41 -3.97 -2.27 -18.57
CA LYS A 41 -4.61 -2.87 -17.40
C LYS A 41 -5.00 -1.76 -16.43
N ALA A 42 -6.32 -1.54 -16.28
CA ALA A 42 -6.86 -0.66 -15.26
C ALA A 42 -6.23 -1.05 -13.91
N ALA A 43 -5.67 -0.07 -13.19
CA ALA A 43 -5.08 -0.29 -11.89
C ALA A 43 -6.02 -1.14 -11.05
N ALA A 44 -5.58 -2.34 -10.67
CA ALA A 44 -6.30 -3.14 -9.70
C ALA A 44 -6.51 -2.23 -8.50
N GLN A 45 -7.79 -1.95 -8.20
CA GLN A 45 -8.22 -0.99 -7.20
C GLN A 45 -7.29 -1.04 -5.99
N ASP A 46 -6.85 0.15 -5.55
CA ASP A 46 -6.14 0.43 -4.31
C ASP A 46 -6.74 -0.45 -3.20
N LYS A 47 -6.28 -1.69 -3.10
CA LYS A 47 -6.58 -2.53 -1.96
C LYS A 47 -5.85 -1.79 -0.86
N PRO A 48 -6.54 -1.35 0.20
CA PRO A 48 -5.87 -0.66 1.29
C PRO A 48 -4.74 -1.57 1.71
N ALA A 49 -3.51 -1.19 1.35
CA ALA A 49 -2.31 -1.98 1.57
C ALA A 49 -2.35 -2.27 3.05
N LYS A 50 -2.63 -3.53 3.41
CA LYS A 50 -3.08 -3.95 4.74
C LYS A 50 -2.24 -3.21 5.75
N GLN A 51 -2.80 -2.12 6.27
CA GLN A 51 -2.08 -1.17 7.10
C GLN A 51 -1.83 -1.96 8.36
N SER A 52 -0.68 -2.62 8.41
CA SER A 52 -0.18 -3.31 9.57
C SER A 52 0.42 -2.24 10.48
N GLY A 53 -0.37 -1.18 10.68
CA GLY A 53 -0.16 -0.10 11.62
C GLY A 53 -1.07 -0.41 12.79
N LYS A 54 -0.46 -0.95 13.85
CA LYS A 54 -0.91 -0.94 15.24
C LYS A 54 -2.21 -0.13 15.47
N ALA A 55 -3.33 -0.82 15.57
CA ALA A 55 -4.44 -0.29 16.36
C ALA A 55 -4.08 -0.53 17.83
N ALA A 56 -4.10 0.56 18.58
CA ALA A 56 -3.61 0.72 19.93
C ALA A 56 -4.08 -0.35 20.91
N ALA A 57 -3.21 -0.67 21.86
CA ALA A 57 -3.63 -1.20 23.15
C ALA A 57 -4.73 -0.28 23.70
N GLN A 58 -5.93 -0.84 23.92
CA GLN A 58 -6.83 -0.37 24.96
C GLN A 58 -6.63 -1.31 26.13
N ASP A 59 -5.58 -1.06 26.93
CA ASP A 59 -5.67 -1.29 28.36
C ASP A 59 -6.82 -0.41 28.87
N LYS A 60 -8.00 -1.01 29.04
CA LYS A 60 -9.02 -0.40 29.89
C LYS A 60 -8.64 -0.76 31.32
N ASP A 61 -8.04 0.25 31.93
CA ASP A 61 -7.96 0.56 33.35
C ASP A 61 -9.17 0.08 34.16
N GLY A 62 -8.93 -0.18 35.43
CA GLY A 62 -9.68 -1.08 36.30
C GLY A 62 -11.19 -0.84 36.41
N ASN A 63 -11.93 -1.95 36.39
CA ASN A 63 -13.24 -2.03 37.03
C ASN A 63 -13.17 -3.11 38.11
N LEU A 64 -12.85 -2.71 39.35
CA LEU A 64 -13.22 -3.49 40.53
C LEU A 64 -14.64 -3.04 40.94
N PRO A 65 -15.67 -3.89 40.82
CA PRO A 65 -16.90 -3.68 41.56
C PRO A 65 -16.65 -4.01 43.04
N ASP A 66 -16.90 -3.03 43.90
CA ASP A 66 -16.98 -3.15 45.36
C ASP A 66 -18.02 -4.23 45.71
N ALA A 67 -17.60 -5.24 46.49
CA ALA A 67 -18.43 -6.34 46.97
C ALA A 67 -18.24 -6.52 48.47
#